data_AF-A0A060GXK8-F1
#
_entry.id   AF-A0A060GXK8-F1
#
_cell.length_a   1.000
_cell.length_b   1.000
_cell.length_c   1.000
_cell.angle_alpha   90.00
_cell.angle_beta   90.00
_cell.angle_gamma   90.00
#
_symmetry.space_group_name_H-M   'P 1'
#
loop_
_entity.id
_entity.type
_entity.pdbx_description
1 polymer ?
#
loop_
_entity_poly.entity_id
_entity_poly.type
_entity_poly.pdbx_seq_one_letter_code
_entity_poly.pdbx_strand_id
1 'polypeptide(L)'
;MDNFMLTQQQIDDICEDLDGPLNFLWGYIRDAYGIHPHQLDPASFEERKKDFLFLIGKLMDEGRLKLAKNDEFMTGSTEEQVEMFRKSFPASDEEMELGCWFFFDECPAGAVWVFKGERENGEDYYEWT
;
A
#
# COMPACT_ATOMS: atom_id res chain seq x y z
N MET A 1 2.80 3.43 -26.56
CA MET A 1 1.96 3.65 -25.36
C MET A 1 2.13 2.40 -24.56
N ASP A 2 3.10 2.43 -23.65
CA ASP A 2 3.32 1.31 -22.73
C ASP A 2 2.12 1.29 -21.78
N ASN A 3 1.55 0.11 -21.58
CA ASN A 3 0.38 -0.07 -20.72
C ASN A 3 0.89 -0.03 -19.27
N PHE A 4 0.84 1.14 -18.64
CA PHE A 4 1.28 1.37 -17.27
C PHE A 4 0.30 0.76 -16.27
N MET A 5 0.35 -0.56 -16.10
CA MET A 5 -0.36 -1.30 -15.06
C MET A 5 0.56 -2.46 -14.64
N LEU A 6 0.57 -2.80 -13.34
CA LEU A 6 1.32 -3.97 -12.90
C LEU A 6 0.83 -5.25 -13.60
N THR A 7 1.79 -6.06 -14.02
CA THR A 7 1.52 -7.43 -14.48
C THR A 7 1.20 -8.34 -13.29
N GLN A 8 0.55 -9.48 -13.54
CA GLN A 8 0.30 -10.45 -12.47
C GLN A 8 1.59 -10.93 -11.81
N GLN A 9 2.67 -11.13 -12.58
CA GLN A 9 3.97 -11.49 -12.02
C GLN A 9 4.49 -10.43 -11.06
N GLN A 10 4.43 -9.14 -11.43
CA GLN A 10 4.85 -8.07 -10.53
C GLN A 10 3.98 -7.99 -9.28
N ILE A 11 2.66 -8.21 -9.40
CA ILE A 11 1.76 -8.26 -8.25
C ILE A 11 2.14 -9.41 -7.31
N ASP A 12 2.41 -10.59 -7.86
CA ASP A 12 2.81 -11.77 -7.11
C ASP A 12 4.14 -11.51 -6.39
N ASP A 13 5.15 -11.00 -7.09
CA ASP A 13 6.47 -10.66 -6.55
C ASP A 13 6.35 -9.61 -5.41
N ILE A 14 5.57 -8.55 -5.62
CA ILE A 14 5.33 -7.52 -4.59
C ILE A 14 4.66 -8.15 -3.37
N CYS A 15 3.71 -9.06 -3.58
CA CYS A 15 2.95 -9.67 -2.50
C CYS A 15 3.74 -10.72 -1.69
N GLU A 16 4.87 -11.23 -2.17
CA GLU A 16 5.68 -12.22 -1.45
C GLU A 16 6.42 -11.63 -0.23
N ASP A 17 6.78 -10.35 -0.27
CA ASP A 17 7.66 -9.70 0.71
C ASP A 17 7.05 -8.42 1.29
N LEU A 18 5.82 -8.53 1.79
CA LEU A 18 5.10 -7.42 2.42
C LEU A 18 5.18 -7.50 3.94
N ASP A 19 6.09 -6.70 4.48
CA ASP A 19 6.12 -6.25 5.87
C ASP A 19 6.39 -4.72 5.91
N GLY A 20 6.31 -4.11 7.10
CA GLY A 20 6.64 -2.70 7.27
C GLY A 20 5.61 -1.68 6.73
N PRO A 21 5.92 -0.37 6.79
CA PRO A 21 4.91 0.66 6.54
C PRO A 21 4.54 0.78 5.05
N LEU A 22 3.41 1.43 4.76
CA LEU A 22 2.86 1.56 3.39
C LEU A 22 3.80 2.23 2.38
N ASN A 23 4.83 2.95 2.85
CA ASN A 23 5.86 3.52 1.98
C ASN A 23 6.70 2.43 1.28
N PHE A 24 6.85 1.24 1.87
CA PHE A 24 7.54 0.12 1.22
C PHE A 24 6.73 -0.41 0.04
N LEU A 25 5.42 -0.62 0.22
CA LEU A 25 4.51 -0.99 -0.88
C LEU A 25 4.56 0.03 -2.02
N TRP A 26 4.55 1.33 -1.70
CA TRP A 26 4.73 2.38 -2.70
C TRP A 26 6.09 2.32 -3.41
N GLY A 27 7.17 2.03 -2.66
CA GLY A 27 8.50 1.81 -3.19
C GLY A 27 8.56 0.66 -4.20
N TYR A 28 7.99 -0.49 -3.86
CA TYR A 28 7.95 -1.65 -4.76
C TYR A 28 7.18 -1.38 -6.05
N ILE A 29 6.08 -0.62 -5.97
CA ILE A 29 5.36 -0.18 -7.17
C ILE A 29 6.25 0.73 -8.02
N ARG A 30 7.02 1.66 -7.42
CA ARG A 30 7.96 2.52 -8.17
C ARG A 30 9.05 1.69 -8.85
N ASP A 31 9.59 0.70 -8.17
CA ASP A 31 10.60 -0.21 -8.73
C ASP A 31 10.03 -1.03 -9.91
N ALA A 32 8.79 -1.50 -9.80
CA ALA A 32 8.09 -2.20 -10.88
C ALA A 32 7.85 -1.32 -12.12
N TYR A 33 7.75 0.00 -11.93
CA TYR A 33 7.70 1.01 -13.00
C TYR A 33 9.08 1.43 -13.50
N GLY A 34 10.17 0.88 -12.93
CA GLY A 34 11.55 1.22 -13.30
C GLY A 34 11.99 2.61 -12.84
N ILE A 35 11.32 3.19 -11.82
CA ILE A 35 11.59 4.53 -11.34
C ILE A 35 12.63 4.47 -10.23
N HIS A 36 13.78 5.09 -10.45
CA HIS A 36 14.85 5.09 -9.46
C HIS A 36 14.49 5.88 -8.17
N PRO A 37 15.18 5.59 -7.06
CA PRO A 37 15.10 6.42 -5.85
C PRO A 37 15.30 7.90 -6.18
N HIS A 38 14.48 8.77 -5.58
CA HIS A 38 14.48 10.23 -5.79
C HIS A 38 14.08 10.75 -7.18
N GLN A 39 13.72 9.87 -8.13
CA GLN A 39 13.21 10.29 -9.43
C GLN A 39 11.70 10.56 -9.40
N LEU A 40 11.28 11.74 -9.85
CA LEU A 40 9.87 12.04 -10.09
C LEU A 40 9.44 11.46 -11.45
N ASP A 41 8.23 10.94 -11.53
CA ASP A 41 7.64 10.48 -12.79
C ASP A 41 6.13 10.82 -12.83
N PRO A 42 5.80 12.10 -13.11
CA PRO A 42 4.42 12.55 -13.15
C PRO A 42 3.57 11.83 -14.20
N ALA A 43 4.19 11.26 -15.24
CA ALA A 43 3.49 10.58 -16.32
C ALA A 43 2.83 9.27 -15.85
N SER A 44 3.44 8.57 -14.89
CA SER A 44 2.93 7.31 -14.34
C SER A 44 2.23 7.44 -12.99
N PHE A 45 2.25 8.62 -12.37
CA PHE A 45 1.79 8.82 -10.99
C PHE A 45 0.36 8.31 -10.74
N GLU A 46 -0.57 8.65 -11.64
CA GLU A 46 -1.97 8.21 -11.51
C GLU A 46 -2.13 6.69 -11.65
N GLU A 47 -1.33 6.03 -12.49
CA GLU A 47 -1.39 4.57 -12.61
C GLU A 47 -0.76 3.88 -11.40
N ARG A 48 0.37 4.37 -10.89
CA ARG A 48 0.96 3.90 -9.63
C ARG A 48 -0.01 4.05 -8.46
N LYS A 49 -0.74 5.17 -8.39
CA LYS A 49 -1.81 5.39 -7.40
C LYS A 49 -2.91 4.34 -7.53
N LYS A 50 -3.38 4.02 -8.75
CA LYS A 50 -4.38 2.97 -8.96
C LYS A 50 -3.87 1.60 -8.54
N ASP A 51 -2.64 1.26 -8.90
CA ASP A 51 -2.01 -0.01 -8.52
C ASP A 51 -1.87 -0.12 -6.99
N PHE A 52 -1.47 0.96 -6.31
CA PHE A 52 -1.43 1.02 -4.85
C PHE A 52 -2.80 0.75 -4.23
N LEU A 53 -3.83 1.48 -4.68
CA LEU A 53 -5.21 1.33 -4.17
C LEU A 53 -5.77 -0.07 -4.44
N PHE A 54 -5.44 -0.66 -5.59
CA PHE A 54 -5.81 -2.02 -5.94
C PHE A 54 -5.14 -3.03 -4.99
N LEU A 55 -3.82 -2.91 -4.77
CA LEU A 55 -3.06 -3.83 -3.94
C LEU A 55 -3.53 -3.82 -2.49
N ILE A 56 -3.73 -2.63 -1.89
CA ILE A 56 -4.25 -2.58 -0.50
C ILE A 56 -5.65 -3.20 -0.41
N GLY A 57 -6.53 -2.96 -1.38
CA GLY A 57 -7.87 -3.55 -1.39
C GLY A 57 -7.82 -5.07 -1.50
N LYS A 58 -7.02 -5.60 -2.43
CA LYS A 58 -6.79 -7.04 -2.59
C LYS A 58 -6.27 -7.68 -1.30
N LEU A 59 -5.27 -7.09 -0.66
CA LEU A 59 -4.66 -7.62 0.57
C LEU A 59 -5.63 -7.59 1.75
N MET A 60 -6.50 -6.59 1.82
CA MET A 60 -7.58 -6.51 2.81
C MET A 60 -8.63 -7.60 2.60
N ASP A 61 -9.07 -7.82 1.36
CA ASP A 61 -10.04 -8.86 1.01
C ASP A 61 -9.49 -10.28 1.28
N GLU A 62 -8.18 -10.48 1.12
CA GLU A 62 -7.48 -11.71 1.49
C GLU A 62 -7.28 -11.87 3.01
N GLY A 63 -7.54 -10.81 3.78
CA GLY A 63 -7.32 -10.75 5.22
C GLY A 63 -5.85 -10.83 5.59
N ARG A 64 -4.96 -10.30 4.74
CA ARG A 64 -3.50 -10.18 4.93
C ARG A 64 -3.10 -8.78 5.39
N LEU A 65 -3.95 -7.78 5.14
CA LEU A 65 -3.77 -6.40 5.59
C LEU A 65 -5.01 -5.94 6.34
N LYS A 66 -4.78 -5.24 7.45
CA LYS A 66 -5.76 -4.35 8.07
C LYS A 66 -5.18 -2.93 8.07
N LEU A 67 -6.06 -1.95 8.16
CA LEU A 67 -5.67 -0.55 8.27
C LEU A 67 -5.95 -0.06 9.69
N ALA A 68 -5.10 0.81 10.21
CA ALA A 68 -5.28 1.39 11.54
C ALA A 68 -4.82 2.85 11.60
N LYS A 69 -5.40 3.63 12.50
CA LYS A 69 -4.97 5.00 12.81
C LYS A 69 -5.10 5.21 14.31
N ASN A 70 -4.10 5.84 14.93
CA ASN A 70 -4.09 6.11 16.38
C ASN A 70 -4.33 4.84 17.22
N ASP A 71 -3.62 3.75 16.89
CA ASP A 71 -3.73 2.44 17.56
C ASP A 71 -5.10 1.76 17.48
N GLU A 72 -6.02 2.28 16.65
CA GLU A 72 -7.34 1.71 16.43
C GLU A 72 -7.49 1.18 15.00
N PHE A 73 -8.06 -0.01 14.85
CA PHE A 73 -8.40 -0.56 13.54
C PHE A 73 -9.47 0.30 12.86
N MET A 74 -9.25 0.57 11.57
CA MET A 74 -10.26 1.16 10.71
C MET A 74 -11.44 0.20 10.56
N THR A 75 -12.64 0.76 10.59
CA THR A 75 -13.91 0.02 10.41
C THR A 75 -14.55 0.35 9.07
N GLY A 76 -15.50 -0.49 8.64
CA GLY A 76 -16.17 -0.37 7.34
C GLY A 76 -15.65 -1.41 6.35
N SER A 77 -16.29 -1.45 5.20
CA SER A 77 -15.93 -2.33 4.08
C SER A 77 -14.57 -1.97 3.49
N THR A 78 -13.94 -2.92 2.78
CA THR A 78 -12.72 -2.68 2.00
C THR A 78 -12.88 -1.48 1.06
N GLU A 79 -14.02 -1.40 0.36
CA GLU A 79 -14.30 -0.30 -0.58
C GLU A 79 -14.33 1.07 0.11
N GLU A 80 -14.99 1.18 1.27
CA GLU A 80 -15.04 2.42 2.04
C GLU A 80 -13.65 2.86 2.51
N GLN A 81 -12.81 1.90 2.91
CA GLN A 81 -11.45 2.17 3.37
C GLN A 81 -10.50 2.56 2.23
N VAL A 82 -10.59 1.90 1.08
CA VAL A 82 -9.84 2.27 -0.13
C VAL A 82 -10.28 3.65 -0.62
N GLU A 83 -11.57 3.99 -0.51
CA GLU A 83 -12.07 5.30 -0.92
C GLU A 83 -11.56 6.43 -0.01
N MET A 84 -11.30 6.18 1.28
CA MET A 84 -10.61 7.15 2.13
C MET A 84 -9.20 7.46 1.61
N PHE A 85 -8.44 6.42 1.25
CA PHE A 85 -7.13 6.62 0.60
C PHE A 85 -7.28 7.40 -0.70
N ARG A 86 -8.22 7.04 -1.59
CA ARG A 86 -8.42 7.73 -2.87
C ARG A 86 -8.61 9.24 -2.71
N LYS A 87 -9.40 9.65 -1.71
CA LYS A 87 -9.72 11.06 -1.43
C LYS A 87 -8.56 11.84 -0.82
N SER A 88 -7.78 11.20 0.05
CA SER A 88 -6.65 11.85 0.73
C SER A 88 -5.34 11.76 -0.03
N PHE A 89 -5.22 10.83 -0.99
CA PHE A 89 -3.95 10.55 -1.67
C PHE A 89 -3.36 11.81 -2.33
N PRO A 90 -2.03 11.98 -2.30
CA PRO A 90 -1.34 13.07 -2.99
C PRO A 90 -1.73 13.18 -4.47
N ALA A 91 -1.65 14.39 -5.01
CA ALA A 91 -1.93 14.69 -6.41
C ALA A 91 -0.68 14.61 -7.31
N SER A 92 0.51 14.49 -6.73
CA SER A 92 1.76 14.36 -7.49
C SER A 92 2.88 13.66 -6.71
N ASP A 93 4.00 13.34 -7.38
CA ASP A 93 5.18 12.79 -6.73
C ASP A 93 5.81 13.77 -5.72
N GLU A 94 5.71 15.08 -5.97
CA GLU A 94 6.20 16.11 -5.04
C GLU A 94 5.42 16.07 -3.73
N GLU A 95 4.09 16.01 -3.78
CA GLU A 95 3.24 15.90 -2.59
C GLU A 95 3.35 14.54 -1.89
N MET A 96 3.67 13.48 -2.64
CA MET A 96 3.98 12.16 -2.08
C MET A 96 5.28 12.15 -1.27
N GLU A 97 6.16 13.15 -1.48
CA GLU A 97 7.43 13.31 -0.77
C GLU A 97 8.26 12.01 -0.72
N LEU A 98 8.38 11.34 -1.87
CA LEU A 98 9.10 10.05 -2.00
C LEU A 98 8.59 8.95 -1.06
N GLY A 99 7.30 9.00 -0.68
CA GLY A 99 6.66 8.06 0.24
C GLY A 99 6.62 8.53 1.69
N CYS A 100 7.21 9.68 2.03
CA CYS A 100 7.10 10.25 3.39
C CYS A 100 5.65 10.58 3.77
N TRP A 101 4.80 10.90 2.78
CA TRP A 101 3.39 11.22 3.00
C TRP A 101 2.64 10.14 3.82
N PHE A 102 3.02 8.86 3.70
CA PHE A 102 2.39 7.78 4.47
C PHE A 102 2.55 7.91 6.00
N PHE A 103 3.49 8.73 6.47
CA PHE A 103 3.72 9.01 7.89
C PHE A 103 3.10 10.32 8.35
N PHE A 104 2.48 11.10 7.45
CA PHE A 104 1.88 12.38 7.79
C PHE A 104 0.46 12.19 8.34
N ASP A 105 -0.05 13.21 9.04
CA ASP A 105 -1.37 13.14 9.66
C ASP A 105 -2.49 13.03 8.62
N GLU A 106 -2.26 13.57 7.42
CA GLU A 106 -3.14 13.52 6.25
C GLU A 106 -3.31 12.11 5.68
N CYS A 107 -2.35 11.19 5.94
CA CYS A 107 -2.50 9.78 5.58
C CYS A 107 -3.61 9.15 6.45
N PRO A 108 -4.66 8.56 5.85
CA PRO A 108 -5.84 8.15 6.59
C PRO A 108 -5.59 6.96 7.53
N ALA A 109 -4.59 6.11 7.24
CA ALA A 109 -4.24 4.95 8.05
C ALA A 109 -2.84 4.40 7.72
N GLY A 110 -2.25 3.69 8.68
CA GLY A 110 -1.06 2.84 8.51
C GLY A 110 -1.43 1.37 8.27
N ALA A 111 -0.42 0.56 7.96
CA ALA A 111 -0.59 -0.87 7.73
C ALA A 111 -0.55 -1.67 9.05
N VAL A 112 -1.40 -2.68 9.12
CA VAL A 112 -1.31 -3.76 10.10
C VAL A 112 -1.31 -5.10 9.36
N TRP A 113 -0.17 -5.77 9.27
CA TRP A 113 -0.03 -7.03 8.54
C TRP A 113 -0.52 -8.21 9.36
N VAL A 114 -1.20 -9.14 8.70
CA VAL A 114 -1.84 -10.31 9.33
C VAL A 114 -1.12 -11.58 8.90
N PHE A 115 -0.36 -12.15 9.82
CA PHE A 115 0.38 -13.40 9.63
C PHE A 115 -0.40 -14.55 10.26
N LYS A 116 -1.02 -15.37 9.41
CA LYS A 116 -1.93 -16.44 9.86
C LYS A 116 -1.17 -17.71 10.23
N GLY A 117 -1.30 -18.15 11.47
CA GLY A 117 -0.79 -19.46 11.90
C GLY A 117 0.72 -19.67 11.80
N GLU A 118 1.52 -18.61 11.67
CA GLU A 118 2.99 -18.69 11.56
C GLU A 118 3.69 -18.87 12.91
N ARG A 119 2.96 -18.82 14.03
CA ARG A 119 3.48 -19.10 15.37
C ARG A 119 3.29 -20.57 15.75
N GLU A 120 4.11 -21.06 16.68
CA GLU A 120 4.08 -22.44 17.20
C GLU A 120 2.69 -22.90 17.68
N ASN A 121 1.81 -21.95 18.03
CA ASN A 121 0.46 -22.22 18.56
C ASN A 121 -0.65 -22.17 17.50
N GLY A 122 -0.34 -21.82 16.24
CA GLY A 122 -1.33 -21.62 15.17
C GLY A 122 -2.17 -20.35 15.31
N GLU A 123 -1.78 -19.42 16.19
CA GLU A 123 -2.46 -18.13 16.37
C GLU A 123 -2.01 -17.11 15.32
N ASP A 124 -2.97 -16.32 14.84
CA ASP A 124 -2.70 -15.15 13.99
C ASP A 124 -1.91 -14.09 14.77
N TYR A 125 -0.96 -13.45 14.09
CA TYR A 125 -0.16 -12.35 14.61
C TYR A 125 -0.39 -11.08 13.76
N TYR A 126 -0.44 -9.94 14.44
CA TYR A 126 -0.58 -8.62 13.83
C TYR A 126 0.71 -7.81 13.99
N GLU A 127 1.30 -7.40 12.88
CA GLU A 127 2.42 -6.47 12.86
C GLU A 127 1.92 -5.05 12.60
N TRP A 128 2.13 -4.16 13.56
CA TRP A 128 1.74 -2.75 13.48
C TRP A 128 2.93 -1.91 13.03
N THR A 129 2.70 -0.95 12.14
CA THR A 129 3.75 -0.17 11.46
C THR A 129 3.54 1.33 11.59
#